data_AF-A0A1V9X3F2-F1
#
_entry.id   AF-A0A1V9X3F2-F1
#
_cell.length_a   1.000
_cell.length_b   1.000
_cell.length_c   1.000
_cell.angle_alpha   90.00
_cell.angle_beta   90.00
_cell.angle_gamma   90.00
#
_symmetry.space_group_name_H-M   'P 1'
#
loop_
_entity.id
_entity.type
_entity.pdbx_description
1 polymer ?
#
loop_
_entity_poly.entity_id
_entity_poly.type
_entity_poly.pdbx_seq_one_letter_code
_entity_poly.pdbx_strand_id
1 'polypeptide(L)'
;MSAGHEFLKKLEAVEAEIRASSDKIAALQGTLPDENREEFSSRIDMATGSATLILSGKCKQFRNLCLKNIHETTGSSKESVDGKEDETAGFPTTREDLEGFWDMISLPIQKVRDGFTSIERLKENGWKENDNMEELKSARTDKTMSTNTTKTQGLRKKPLASKNDNNIPSPGDLQRREKLARQKEEARQRLLEFKKAARDKMLQQNNGDAEAVGAE
;
A
#
# COMPACT_ATOMS: atom_id res chain seq x y z
N MET A 1 -27.00 -15.21 20.58
CA MET A 1 -26.37 -14.00 20.00
C MET A 1 -26.05 -14.31 18.56
N SER A 2 -26.35 -13.43 17.61
CA SER A 2 -25.93 -13.64 16.21
C SER A 2 -24.42 -13.44 16.06
N ALA A 3 -23.83 -14.00 15.00
CA ALA A 3 -22.41 -13.82 14.70
C ALA A 3 -22.01 -12.33 14.65
N GLY A 4 -22.88 -11.48 14.09
CA GLY A 4 -22.66 -10.03 14.06
C GLY A 4 -22.51 -9.39 15.44
N HIS A 5 -23.19 -9.87 16.48
CA HIS A 5 -23.00 -9.36 17.85
C HIS A 5 -21.62 -9.73 18.42
N GLU A 6 -21.15 -10.94 18.14
CA GLU A 6 -19.82 -11.40 18.60
C GLU A 6 -18.70 -10.58 17.98
N PHE A 7 -18.77 -10.37 16.65
CA PHE A 7 -17.78 -9.58 15.92
C PHE A 7 -17.86 -8.09 16.25
N LEU A 8 -19.05 -7.55 16.48
CA LEU A 8 -19.21 -6.16 16.92
C LEU A 8 -18.52 -5.92 18.27
N LYS A 9 -18.71 -6.83 19.24
CA LYS A 9 -18.03 -6.76 20.53
C LYS A 9 -16.52 -6.85 20.41
N LYS A 10 -16.01 -7.74 19.54
CA LYS A 10 -14.56 -7.82 19.24
C LYS A 10 -14.05 -6.52 18.62
N LEU A 11 -14.78 -5.95 17.68
CA LEU A 11 -14.42 -4.70 17.02
C LEU A 11 -14.36 -3.56 18.03
N GLU A 12 -15.36 -3.41 18.90
CA GLU A 12 -15.39 -2.34 19.92
C GLU A 12 -14.21 -2.45 20.90
N ALA A 13 -13.83 -3.66 21.30
CA ALA A 13 -12.66 -3.88 22.15
C ALA A 13 -11.37 -3.42 21.45
N VAL A 14 -11.20 -3.77 20.17
CA VAL A 14 -10.03 -3.35 19.39
C VAL A 14 -10.03 -1.86 19.13
N GLU A 15 -11.17 -1.25 18.82
CA GLU A 15 -11.27 0.20 18.62
C GLU A 15 -10.91 0.96 19.91
N ALA A 16 -11.37 0.48 21.07
CA ALA A 16 -11.02 1.06 22.37
C ALA A 16 -9.52 0.92 22.67
N GLU A 17 -8.95 -0.25 22.42
CA GLU A 17 -7.52 -0.52 22.59
C GLU A 17 -6.65 0.39 21.70
N ILE A 18 -6.96 0.47 20.40
CA ILE A 18 -6.22 1.32 19.46
C ILE A 18 -6.35 2.80 19.84
N ARG A 19 -7.54 3.26 20.22
CA ARG A 19 -7.78 4.65 20.59
C ARG A 19 -7.01 5.01 21.87
N ALA A 20 -7.07 4.16 22.90
CA ALA A 20 -6.29 4.33 24.13
C ALA A 20 -4.78 4.31 23.88
N SER A 21 -4.29 3.43 23.00
CA SER A 21 -2.87 3.36 22.64
C SER A 21 -2.44 4.59 21.84
N SER A 22 -3.27 5.05 20.90
CA SER A 22 -3.04 6.28 20.13
C SER A 22 -2.91 7.50 21.05
N ASP A 23 -3.77 7.64 22.05
CA ASP A 23 -3.72 8.75 23.01
C ASP A 23 -2.45 8.70 23.86
N LYS A 24 -2.04 7.51 24.31
CA LYS A 24 -0.77 7.31 25.04
C LYS A 24 0.44 7.70 24.18
N ILE A 25 0.46 7.29 22.92
CA ILE A 25 1.54 7.59 21.98
C ILE A 25 1.57 9.09 21.65
N ALA A 26 0.41 9.73 21.45
CA ALA A 26 0.33 11.17 21.23
C ALA A 26 0.86 11.98 22.42
N ALA A 27 0.61 11.53 23.66
CA ALA A 27 1.13 12.17 24.86
C ALA A 27 2.67 12.18 24.94
N LEU A 28 3.36 11.31 24.19
CA LEU A 28 4.82 11.27 24.16
C LEU A 28 5.45 12.47 23.43
N GLN A 29 4.68 13.23 22.63
CA GLN A 29 5.19 14.44 21.96
C GLN A 29 5.80 15.45 22.96
N GLY A 30 5.25 15.53 24.17
CA GLY A 30 5.78 16.41 25.22
C GLY A 30 7.09 15.92 25.86
N THR A 31 7.50 14.67 25.60
CA THR A 31 8.69 14.04 26.17
C THR A 31 9.85 13.92 25.19
N LEU A 32 9.70 14.48 23.98
CA LEU A 32 10.70 14.41 22.92
C LEU A 32 11.91 15.33 23.22
N PRO A 33 13.15 14.86 22.97
CA PRO A 33 14.35 15.69 23.02
C PRO A 33 14.40 16.66 21.84
N ASP A 34 15.01 17.83 22.03
CA ASP A 34 15.04 18.88 21.00
C ASP A 34 15.87 18.52 19.77
N GLU A 35 16.95 17.76 19.95
CA GLU A 35 17.89 17.39 18.86
C GLU A 35 17.21 16.58 17.73
N ASN A 36 16.26 15.70 18.07
CA ASN A 36 15.58 14.81 17.13
C ASN A 36 14.04 14.95 17.19
N ARG A 37 13.55 16.07 17.71
CA ARG A 37 12.11 16.31 17.96
C ARG A 37 11.27 16.10 16.70
N GLU A 38 11.71 16.65 15.56
CA GLU A 38 10.94 16.61 14.31
C GLU A 38 10.81 15.18 13.77
N GLU A 39 11.88 14.40 13.82
CA GLU A 39 11.87 13.00 13.35
C GLU A 39 10.92 12.15 14.20
N PHE A 40 11.02 12.25 15.53
CA PHE A 40 10.19 11.45 16.43
C PHE A 40 8.73 11.94 16.45
N SER A 41 8.49 13.25 16.31
CA SER A 41 7.14 13.79 16.12
C SER A 41 6.52 13.23 14.85
N SER A 42 7.24 13.27 13.72
CA SER A 42 6.77 12.71 12.45
C SER A 42 6.41 11.22 12.57
N ARG A 43 7.22 10.44 13.30
CA ARG A 43 6.94 9.02 13.56
C ARG A 43 5.68 8.82 14.42
N ILE A 44 5.51 9.63 15.46
CA ILE A 44 4.31 9.63 16.31
C ILE A 44 3.08 10.00 15.48
N ASP A 45 3.14 11.08 14.71
CA ASP A 45 2.05 11.59 13.88
C ASP A 45 1.66 10.57 12.79
N MET A 46 2.64 9.88 12.21
CA MET A 46 2.38 8.81 11.26
C MET A 46 1.66 7.62 11.90
N ALA A 47 2.05 7.23 13.11
CA ALA A 47 1.42 6.11 13.83
C ALA A 47 -0.01 6.45 14.28
N THR A 48 -0.22 7.63 14.88
CA THR A 48 -1.55 8.10 15.31
C THR A 48 -2.48 8.36 14.12
N GLY A 49 -1.93 8.89 13.02
CA GLY A 49 -2.65 9.04 11.75
C GLY A 49 -3.07 7.70 11.16
N SER A 50 -2.17 6.71 11.14
CA SER A 50 -2.48 5.35 10.66
C SER A 50 -3.61 4.71 11.48
N ALA A 51 -3.56 4.84 12.81
CA ALA A 51 -4.63 4.37 13.70
C ALA A 51 -5.98 5.03 13.37
N THR A 52 -5.98 6.35 13.21
CA THR A 52 -7.19 7.12 12.85
C THR A 52 -7.78 6.68 11.52
N LEU A 53 -6.93 6.39 10.52
CA LEU A 53 -7.36 5.89 9.20
C LEU A 53 -7.99 4.50 9.30
N ILE A 54 -7.44 3.60 10.12
CA ILE A 54 -8.01 2.26 10.31
C ILE A 54 -9.37 2.34 11.01
N LEU A 55 -9.47 3.15 12.07
CA LEU A 55 -10.73 3.35 12.82
C LEU A 55 -11.83 3.96 11.94
N SER A 56 -11.52 5.04 11.22
CA SER A 56 -12.48 5.75 10.38
C SER A 56 -12.80 5.05 9.05
N GLY A 57 -11.92 4.16 8.60
CA GLY A 57 -12.05 3.42 7.35
C GLY A 57 -12.52 1.97 7.55
N LYS A 58 -11.56 1.06 7.75
CA LYS A 58 -11.79 -0.38 7.76
C LYS A 58 -12.67 -0.84 8.92
N CYS A 59 -12.48 -0.30 10.12
CA CYS A 59 -13.29 -0.65 11.29
C CYS A 59 -14.75 -0.19 11.10
N LYS A 60 -14.98 1.04 10.62
CA LYS A 60 -16.32 1.54 10.29
C LYS A 60 -17.04 0.68 9.25
N GLN A 61 -16.33 0.24 8.20
CA GLN A 61 -16.88 -0.68 7.19
C GLN A 61 -17.29 -2.02 7.81
N PHE A 62 -16.42 -2.61 8.64
CA PHE A 62 -16.72 -3.87 9.31
C PHE A 62 -17.90 -3.75 10.28
N ARG A 63 -18.03 -2.62 11.00
CA ARG A 63 -19.17 -2.33 11.86
C ARG A 63 -20.48 -2.39 11.09
N ASN A 64 -20.54 -1.74 9.93
CA ASN A 64 -21.73 -1.75 9.08
C ASN A 64 -22.08 -3.17 8.60
N LEU A 65 -21.06 -3.98 8.29
CA LEU A 65 -21.26 -5.38 7.90
C LEU A 65 -21.83 -6.22 9.05
N CYS A 66 -21.32 -6.02 10.29
CA CYS A 66 -21.86 -6.67 11.48
C CYS A 66 -23.32 -6.28 11.74
N LEU A 67 -23.65 -4.98 11.62
CA LEU A 67 -25.02 -4.49 11.79
C LEU A 67 -25.96 -5.05 10.73
N LYS A 68 -25.50 -5.16 9.47
CA LYS A 68 -26.26 -5.78 8.38
C LYS A 68 -26.59 -7.25 8.72
N ASN A 69 -25.60 -8.03 9.16
CA ASN A 69 -25.83 -9.42 9.61
C ASN A 69 -26.84 -9.50 10.77
N ILE A 70 -26.74 -8.58 11.75
CA ILE A 70 -27.69 -8.53 12.86
C ILE A 70 -29.10 -8.26 12.35
N HIS A 71 -29.29 -7.22 11.53
CA HIS A 71 -30.59 -6.84 11.00
C HIS A 71 -31.21 -7.93 10.13
N GLU A 72 -30.42 -8.63 9.32
CA GLU A 72 -30.90 -9.79 8.54
C GLU A 72 -31.32 -10.94 9.45
N THR A 73 -30.53 -11.23 10.50
CA THR A 73 -30.83 -12.29 11.48
C THR A 73 -32.04 -11.95 12.36
N THR A 74 -32.27 -10.67 12.66
CA THR A 74 -33.37 -10.22 13.54
C THR A 74 -34.63 -9.76 12.79
N GLY A 75 -34.49 -9.38 11.51
CA GLY A 75 -35.52 -8.67 10.73
C GLY A 75 -36.19 -9.48 9.63
N SER A 76 -35.66 -10.64 9.22
CA SER A 76 -36.25 -11.46 8.13
C SER A 76 -36.66 -12.85 8.59
N SER A 77 -37.72 -12.89 9.40
CA SER A 77 -38.82 -13.86 9.25
C SER A 77 -40.16 -13.18 9.55
N LYS A 78 -40.30 -11.89 9.22
CA LYS A 78 -41.60 -11.23 9.19
C LYS A 78 -42.04 -11.10 7.73
N GLU A 79 -42.81 -12.11 7.32
CA GLU A 79 -43.89 -12.03 6.33
C GLU A 79 -43.61 -11.23 5.05
N SER A 80 -43.18 -11.93 4.01
CA SER A 80 -43.80 -11.74 2.70
C SER A 80 -45.24 -12.28 2.75
N VAL A 81 -46.15 -11.49 3.33
CA VAL A 81 -47.55 -11.50 2.91
C VAL A 81 -47.55 -10.88 1.50
N ASP A 82 -48.12 -11.59 0.53
CA ASP A 82 -48.02 -11.37 -0.92
C ASP A 82 -46.73 -11.95 -1.53
N GLY A 83 -46.86 -13.17 -2.09
CA GLY A 83 -45.83 -13.98 -2.72
C GLY A 83 -45.21 -13.38 -3.99
N LYS A 84 -44.56 -12.23 -3.84
CA LYS A 84 -43.64 -11.67 -4.83
C LYS A 84 -42.24 -11.87 -4.27
N GLU A 85 -41.58 -12.90 -4.78
CA GLU A 85 -40.15 -13.13 -4.61
C GLU A 85 -39.39 -11.84 -4.94
N ASP A 86 -38.99 -11.13 -3.89
CA ASP A 86 -38.17 -9.93 -4.02
C ASP A 86 -36.75 -10.37 -4.38
N GLU A 87 -36.45 -10.42 -5.67
CA GLU A 87 -35.11 -10.65 -6.22
C GLU A 87 -34.08 -9.61 -5.76
N THR A 88 -34.48 -8.63 -4.93
CA THR A 88 -33.61 -7.64 -4.29
C THR A 88 -33.13 -8.05 -2.90
N ALA A 89 -33.46 -9.24 -2.41
CA ALA A 89 -32.84 -9.85 -1.23
C ALA A 89 -31.36 -10.15 -1.54
N GLY A 90 -30.52 -9.12 -1.51
CA GLY A 90 -29.09 -9.23 -1.74
C GLY A 90 -28.48 -10.30 -0.83
N PHE A 91 -27.41 -10.95 -1.32
CA PHE A 91 -26.77 -12.08 -0.63
C PHE A 91 -26.65 -11.83 0.88
N PRO A 92 -27.22 -12.72 1.71
CA PRO A 92 -27.21 -12.55 3.15
C PRO A 92 -25.78 -12.57 3.66
N THR A 93 -25.49 -11.71 4.63
CA THR A 93 -24.17 -11.63 5.24
C THR A 93 -24.00 -12.85 6.14
N THR A 94 -23.15 -13.79 5.73
CA THR A 94 -22.91 -15.03 6.48
C THR A 94 -21.86 -14.82 7.57
N ARG A 95 -21.67 -15.83 8.43
CA ARG A 95 -20.61 -15.79 9.44
C ARG A 95 -19.23 -15.80 8.76
N GLU A 96 -19.11 -16.57 7.69
CA GLU A 96 -17.92 -16.74 6.88
C GLU A 96 -17.50 -15.41 6.23
N ASP A 97 -18.47 -14.59 5.80
CA ASP A 97 -18.20 -13.23 5.29
C ASP A 97 -17.62 -12.32 6.39
N LEU A 98 -18.14 -12.42 7.62
CA LEU A 98 -17.62 -11.66 8.77
C LEU A 98 -16.21 -12.11 9.17
N GLU A 99 -15.96 -13.42 9.16
CA GLU A 99 -14.64 -14.00 9.44
C GLU A 99 -13.60 -13.56 8.39
N GLY A 100 -13.93 -13.67 7.10
CA GLY A 100 -13.05 -13.24 6.03
C GLY A 100 -12.72 -11.75 6.08
N PHE A 101 -13.71 -10.90 6.39
CA PHE A 101 -13.46 -9.46 6.55
C PHE A 101 -12.64 -9.17 7.81
N TRP A 102 -12.88 -9.90 8.90
CA TRP A 102 -12.10 -9.79 10.14
C TRP A 102 -10.62 -10.07 9.89
N ASP A 103 -10.29 -11.12 9.16
CA ASP A 103 -8.90 -11.44 8.81
C ASP A 103 -8.25 -10.34 7.97
N MET A 104 -9.02 -9.77 7.04
CA MET A 104 -8.55 -8.65 6.21
C MET A 104 -8.27 -7.37 7.02
N ILE A 105 -9.02 -7.09 8.10
CA ILE A 105 -8.78 -5.90 8.94
C ILE A 105 -7.75 -6.17 10.05
N SER A 106 -7.59 -7.42 10.47
CA SER A 106 -6.68 -7.83 11.54
C SER A 106 -5.22 -7.50 11.21
N LEU A 107 -4.77 -7.73 9.97
CA LEU A 107 -3.40 -7.41 9.58
C LEU A 107 -3.08 -5.90 9.64
N PRO A 108 -3.89 -5.00 9.04
CA PRO A 108 -3.71 -3.56 9.24
C PRO A 108 -3.77 -3.12 10.70
N ILE A 109 -4.65 -3.70 11.52
CA ILE A 109 -4.71 -3.46 12.96
C ILE A 109 -3.38 -3.84 13.64
N GLN A 110 -2.82 -5.00 13.29
CA GLN A 110 -1.55 -5.44 13.84
C GLN A 110 -0.41 -4.49 13.47
N LYS A 111 -0.38 -3.98 12.23
CA LYS A 111 0.63 -2.99 11.81
C LYS A 111 0.57 -1.70 12.64
N VAL A 112 -0.63 -1.25 13.02
CA VAL A 112 -0.80 -0.09 13.89
C VAL A 112 -0.24 -0.40 15.29
N ARG A 113 -0.57 -1.57 15.86
CA ARG A 113 -0.03 -2.02 17.15
C ARG A 113 1.49 -2.09 17.14
N ASP A 114 2.08 -2.70 16.11
CA ASP A 114 3.53 -2.81 15.97
C ASP A 114 4.19 -1.41 15.87
N GLY A 115 3.54 -0.47 15.18
CA GLY A 115 3.95 0.92 15.11
C GLY A 115 3.99 1.59 16.49
N PHE A 116 2.97 1.37 17.31
CA PHE A 116 2.92 1.87 18.68
C PHE A 116 4.01 1.24 19.57
N THR A 117 4.13 -0.09 19.56
CA THR A 117 5.19 -0.79 20.32
C THR A 117 6.58 -0.33 19.91
N SER A 118 6.79 -0.03 18.62
CA SER A 118 8.06 0.51 18.16
C SER A 118 8.39 1.89 18.73
N ILE A 119 7.38 2.74 18.94
CA ILE A 119 7.56 4.07 19.55
C ILE A 119 7.76 3.94 21.06
N GLU A 120 7.02 3.05 21.73
CA GLU A 120 7.21 2.78 23.16
C GLU A 120 8.62 2.29 23.45
N ARG A 121 9.15 1.36 22.65
CA ARG A 121 10.54 0.90 22.75
C ARG A 121 11.55 2.01 22.53
N LEU A 122 11.27 2.94 21.61
CA LEU A 122 12.13 4.10 21.37
C LEU A 122 12.17 5.02 22.59
N LYS A 123 11.03 5.23 23.24
CA LYS A 123 10.93 5.97 24.50
C LYS A 123 11.70 5.26 25.64
N GLU A 124 11.56 3.95 25.78
CA GLU A 124 12.29 3.15 26.78
C GLU A 124 13.81 3.24 26.60
N ASN A 125 14.27 3.34 25.36
CA ASN A 125 15.67 3.56 25.02
C ASN A 125 16.13 5.02 25.15
N GLY A 126 15.30 5.91 25.72
CA GLY A 126 15.62 7.32 25.89
C GLY A 126 15.71 8.08 24.57
N TRP A 127 14.87 7.73 23.60
CA TRP A 127 14.83 8.36 22.27
C TRP A 127 16.13 8.20 21.47
N LYS A 128 16.82 7.07 21.65
CA LYS A 128 17.99 6.70 20.86
C LYS A 128 17.59 5.68 19.81
N GLU A 129 17.82 6.00 18.54
CA GLU A 129 17.68 5.00 17.49
C GLU A 129 18.73 3.90 17.73
N ASN A 130 18.30 2.64 17.80
CA ASN A 130 19.25 1.54 17.75
C ASN A 130 19.91 1.58 16.37
N ASP A 131 21.25 1.69 16.32
CA ASP A 131 22.08 1.72 15.11
C ASP A 131 21.75 0.62 14.08
N ASN A 132 21.06 -0.45 14.50
CA ASN A 132 20.63 -1.54 13.64
C ASN A 132 19.44 -1.19 12.70
N MET A 133 18.82 -0.01 12.81
CA MET A 133 17.73 0.43 11.92
C MET A 133 18.21 1.31 10.75
N GLU A 134 19.37 1.98 10.91
CA GLU A 134 19.95 2.87 9.88
C GLU A 134 20.42 2.08 8.64
N GLU A 135 20.87 0.84 8.80
CA GLU A 135 21.28 -0.02 7.67
C GLU A 135 20.10 -0.37 6.73
N LEU A 136 18.85 -0.34 7.24
CA LEU A 136 17.63 -0.53 6.45
C LEU A 136 17.09 0.78 5.83
N LYS A 137 17.40 1.95 6.42
CA LYS A 137 17.08 3.28 5.84
C LYS A 137 18.05 3.62 4.69
N SER A 138 19.35 3.33 4.83
CA SER A 138 20.36 3.59 3.78
C SER A 138 20.20 2.73 2.52
N ALA A 139 19.55 1.57 2.61
CA ALA A 139 19.21 0.77 1.42
C ALA A 139 17.98 1.29 0.63
N ARG A 140 17.25 2.28 1.17
CA ARG A 140 16.02 2.84 0.54
C ARG A 140 16.18 4.27 0.03
N THR A 141 17.24 4.98 0.40
CA THR A 141 17.48 6.38 0.00
C THR A 141 18.13 6.54 -1.38
N ASP A 142 18.62 5.47 -2.01
CA ASP A 142 19.22 5.54 -3.36
C ASP A 142 18.18 5.58 -4.51
N LYS A 143 16.90 5.86 -4.19
CA LYS A 143 15.88 6.14 -5.20
C LYS A 143 15.12 7.43 -4.91
N THR A 144 15.58 8.44 -5.66
CA THR A 144 14.83 9.58 -6.20
C THR A 144 14.74 10.83 -5.34
N MET A 145 15.77 11.66 -5.41
CA MET A 145 15.61 13.11 -5.56
C MET A 145 16.46 13.58 -6.75
N SER A 146 15.83 13.73 -7.91
CA SER A 146 16.28 14.70 -8.91
C SER A 146 15.04 15.40 -9.45
N THR A 147 14.78 16.54 -8.85
CA THR A 147 13.93 17.58 -9.39
C THR A 147 14.42 17.95 -10.79
N ASN A 148 13.57 17.83 -11.80
CA ASN A 148 13.56 18.82 -12.85
C ASN A 148 12.18 18.94 -13.50
N THR A 149 11.75 20.18 -13.55
CA THR A 149 10.58 20.76 -14.18
C THR A 149 10.44 20.35 -15.65
N THR A 150 9.24 20.00 -16.10
CA THR A 150 8.58 20.51 -17.34
C THR A 150 7.18 19.87 -17.49
N LYS A 151 6.18 20.71 -17.75
CA LYS A 151 4.78 20.36 -18.10
C LYS A 151 4.70 19.31 -19.21
N THR A 152 3.74 18.39 -19.14
CA THR A 152 2.77 18.10 -20.23
C THR A 152 1.73 17.05 -19.79
N GLN A 153 0.49 17.24 -20.24
CA GLN A 153 -0.67 16.37 -20.07
C GLN A 153 -0.46 14.98 -20.70
N GLY A 154 -1.07 13.94 -20.12
CA GLY A 154 -1.21 12.65 -20.81
C GLY A 154 -1.76 11.51 -19.95
N LEU A 155 -3.03 11.20 -20.16
CA LEU A 155 -3.76 9.99 -19.72
C LEU A 155 -2.92 8.69 -19.69
N ARG A 156 -2.90 8.00 -18.54
CA ARG A 156 -3.28 6.57 -18.32
C ARG A 156 -2.55 5.97 -17.11
N LYS A 157 -3.32 5.75 -16.03
CA LYS A 157 -2.91 5.00 -14.85
C LYS A 157 -2.67 3.53 -15.22
N LYS A 158 -1.48 2.99 -14.93
CA LYS A 158 -1.23 1.55 -14.76
C LYS A 158 -0.91 1.31 -13.27
N PRO A 159 -1.46 0.27 -12.64
CA PRO A 159 -1.26 0.04 -11.21
C PRO A 159 0.16 -0.43 -10.91
N LEU A 160 0.73 0.18 -9.88
CA LEU A 160 2.04 -0.14 -9.30
C LEU A 160 2.00 -1.55 -8.73
N ALA A 161 2.93 -2.39 -9.19
CA ALA A 161 3.21 -3.70 -8.62
C ALA A 161 3.66 -3.53 -7.16
N SER A 162 2.87 -4.08 -6.25
CA SER A 162 3.19 -4.20 -4.83
C SER A 162 4.39 -5.13 -4.67
N LYS A 163 5.48 -4.61 -4.11
CA LYS A 163 6.55 -5.42 -3.52
C LYS A 163 6.00 -6.01 -2.22
N ASN A 164 5.49 -7.23 -2.28
CA ASN A 164 5.40 -8.10 -1.12
C ASN A 164 6.08 -9.42 -1.48
N ASP A 165 7.21 -9.66 -0.83
CA ASP A 165 7.91 -10.93 -0.79
C ASP A 165 7.01 -11.96 -0.08
N ASN A 166 7.03 -13.21 -0.52
CA ASN A 166 6.20 -14.36 -0.08
C ASN A 166 4.87 -14.65 -0.81
N ASN A 167 4.78 -14.47 -2.13
CA ASN A 167 3.74 -15.15 -2.91
C ASN A 167 4.39 -16.10 -3.92
N ILE A 168 4.11 -17.40 -3.79
CA ILE A 168 4.49 -18.41 -4.80
C ILE A 168 3.83 -17.96 -6.11
N PRO A 169 4.60 -17.59 -7.16
CA PRO A 169 4.02 -17.05 -8.37
C PRO A 169 3.10 -18.07 -9.03
N SER A 170 1.84 -17.69 -9.25
CA SER A 170 0.92 -18.51 -10.04
C SER A 170 1.49 -18.71 -11.45
N PRO A 171 1.30 -19.88 -12.10
CA PRO A 171 1.81 -20.15 -13.45
C PRO A 171 1.46 -19.05 -14.48
N GLY A 172 0.31 -18.38 -14.32
CA GLY A 172 -0.10 -17.26 -15.16
C GLY A 172 0.73 -15.98 -15.00
N ASP A 173 1.31 -15.73 -13.83
CA ASP A 173 2.15 -14.55 -13.57
C ASP A 173 3.57 -14.73 -14.10
N LEU A 174 4.10 -15.96 -14.07
CA LEU A 174 5.39 -16.31 -14.68
C LEU A 174 5.37 -16.08 -16.19
N GLN A 175 4.32 -16.55 -16.87
CA GLN A 175 4.17 -16.42 -18.32
C GLN A 175 4.00 -14.96 -18.77
N ARG A 176 3.28 -14.16 -17.98
CA ARG A 176 3.12 -12.71 -18.23
C ARG A 176 4.45 -11.96 -18.07
N ARG A 177 5.24 -12.32 -17.05
CA ARG A 177 6.56 -11.72 -16.80
C ARG A 177 7.56 -12.05 -17.90
N GLU A 178 7.57 -13.30 -18.38
CA GLU A 178 8.45 -13.71 -19.48
C GLU A 178 8.12 -12.95 -20.78
N LYS A 179 6.82 -12.82 -21.11
CA LYS A 179 6.40 -12.07 -22.31
C LYS A 179 6.80 -10.59 -22.25
N LEU A 180 6.68 -9.98 -21.07
CA LEU A 180 7.11 -8.58 -20.85
C LEU A 180 8.64 -8.44 -20.90
N ALA A 181 9.39 -9.41 -20.40
CA ALA A 181 10.85 -9.42 -20.46
C ALA A 181 11.33 -9.48 -21.92
N ARG A 182 10.79 -10.41 -22.73
CA ARG A 182 11.11 -10.52 -24.16
C ARG A 182 10.79 -9.24 -24.93
N GLN A 183 9.61 -8.64 -24.71
CA GLN A 183 9.24 -7.39 -25.37
C GLN A 183 10.19 -6.23 -25.03
N LYS A 184 10.67 -6.18 -23.79
CA LYS A 184 11.58 -5.12 -23.33
C LYS A 184 13.00 -5.32 -23.89
N GLU A 185 13.43 -6.57 -24.01
CA GLU A 185 14.71 -6.92 -24.61
C GLU A 185 14.74 -6.62 -26.12
N GLU A 186 13.70 -7.01 -26.86
CA GLU A 186 13.56 -6.70 -28.29
C GLU A 186 13.55 -5.19 -28.54
N ALA A 187 12.83 -4.42 -27.71
CA ALA A 187 12.81 -2.96 -27.82
C ALA A 187 14.20 -2.34 -27.58
N ARG A 188 14.96 -2.89 -26.62
CA ARG A 188 16.31 -2.43 -26.32
C ARG A 188 17.28 -2.77 -27.44
N GLN A 189 17.16 -3.96 -28.02
CA GLN A 189 18.01 -4.41 -29.13
C GLN A 189 17.76 -3.57 -30.39
N ARG A 190 16.49 -3.32 -30.73
CA ARG A 190 16.13 -2.41 -31.85
C ARG A 190 16.66 -1.01 -31.67
N LEU A 191 16.61 -0.47 -30.44
CA LEU A 191 17.16 0.86 -30.17
C LEU A 191 18.69 0.88 -30.35
N LEU A 192 19.39 -0.17 -29.92
CA LEU A 192 20.84 -0.30 -30.08
C LEU A 192 21.23 -0.43 -31.55
N GLU A 193 20.51 -1.24 -32.33
CA GLU A 193 20.73 -1.38 -33.77
C GLU A 193 20.46 -0.08 -34.51
N PHE A 194 19.36 0.61 -34.19
CA PHE A 194 19.07 1.94 -34.75
C PHE A 194 20.17 2.95 -34.41
N LYS A 195 20.64 2.95 -33.15
CA LYS A 195 21.73 3.85 -32.72
C LYS A 195 23.05 3.52 -33.42
N LYS A 196 23.34 2.24 -33.66
CA LYS A 196 24.52 1.79 -34.40
C LYS A 196 24.43 2.22 -35.87
N ALA A 197 23.30 1.96 -36.53
CA ALA A 197 23.08 2.37 -37.92
C ALA A 197 23.12 3.89 -38.11
N ALA A 198 22.56 4.66 -37.17
CA ALA A 198 22.63 6.12 -37.19
C ALA A 198 24.07 6.62 -37.02
N ARG A 199 24.87 5.98 -36.15
CA ARG A 199 26.29 6.29 -35.97
C ARG A 199 27.09 5.97 -37.23
N ASP A 200 26.87 4.81 -37.85
CA ASP A 200 27.57 4.42 -39.07
C ASP A 200 27.20 5.34 -40.25
N LYS A 201 25.93 5.77 -40.34
CA LYS A 201 25.49 6.77 -41.32
C LYS A 201 26.14 8.14 -41.09
N MET A 202 26.29 8.56 -39.82
CA MET A 202 26.98 9.81 -39.49
C MET A 202 28.48 9.75 -39.85
N LEU A 203 29.13 8.60 -39.65
CA LEU A 203 30.53 8.39 -40.01
C LEU A 203 30.74 8.35 -41.53
N GLN A 204 29.82 7.77 -42.30
CA GLN A 204 29.87 7.83 -43.77
C GLN A 204 29.64 9.25 -44.31
N GLN A 205 28.78 10.03 -43.66
CA GLN A 205 28.59 11.44 -44.04
C GLN A 205 29.86 12.26 -43.75
N ASN A 206 30.51 12.02 -42.61
CA ASN A 206 31.79 12.67 -42.28
C ASN A 206 32.98 12.20 -43.14
N ASN A 207 32.89 11.04 -43.79
CA ASN A 207 33.92 10.52 -44.70
C ASN A 207 33.65 10.86 -46.18
N GLY A 208 32.45 11.35 -46.52
CA GLY A 208 32.12 11.85 -47.86
C GLY A 208 32.56 13.29 -48.13
N ASP A 209 32.73 14.09 -47.08
CA ASP A 209 33.24 15.48 -47.19
C ASP A 209 34.78 15.59 -47.21
N ALA A 210 35.49 14.47 -46.97
CA ALA A 210 36.96 14.44 -47.01
C ALA A 210 37.54 13.99 -48.38
N GLU A 211 36.72 13.48 -49.30
CA GLU A 211 37.16 13.02 -50.64
C GLU A 211 36.72 13.95 -51.79
N ALA A 212 36.22 15.15 -51.48
CA ALA A 212 35.87 16.18 -52.48
C ALA A 212 36.75 17.45 -52.41
N VAL A 213 37.87 17.42 -51.65
CA VAL A 213 38.86 18.53 -51.59
C VAL A 213 40.25 18.06 -52.05
N GLY A 214 40.29 17.07 -52.93
CA GLY A 214 41.54 16.45 -53.37
C GLY A 214 41.50 15.84 -54.76
N ALA A 215 40.95 16.55 -55.75
CA ALA A 215 41.27 16.33 -57.17
C ALA A 215 40.87 17.58 -57.98
N GLU A 216 41.91 18.31 -58.42
CA GLU A 216 41.98 19.37 -59.44
C GLU A 216 41.06 20.61 -59.36
#